data_AF-A0A336N4D7-F1
#
_entry.id   AF-A0A336N4D7-F1
#
_cell.length_a   1.000
_cell.length_b   1.000
_cell.length_c   1.000
_cell.angle_alpha   90.00
_cell.angle_beta   90.00
_cell.angle_gamma   90.00
#
_symmetry.space_group_name_H-M   'P 1'
#
loop_
_entity.id
_entity.type
_entity.pdbx_description
1 polymer ?
#
loop_
_entity_poly.entity_id
_entity_poly.type
_entity_poly.pdbx_seq_one_letter_code
_entity_poly.pdbx_strand_id
1 'polypeptide(L)' 'MRVAYICADPSIPVVGTKGTSVHVQEVIKGMLHTRLGCHSICSTFR' A
#
# COMPACT_ATOMS: atom_id res chain seq x y z
N MET A 1 15.92 -0.85 -5.77
CA MET A 1 14.81 -1.27 -6.65
C MET A 1 13.54 -0.55 -6.22
N ARG A 2 12.63 -0.23 -7.15
CA ARG A 2 11.36 0.43 -6.84
C ARG A 2 10.20 -0.52 -7.07
N VAL A 3 9.38 -0.74 -6.04
CA VAL A 3 8.21 -1.64 -6.09
C VAL A 3 6.94 -0.79 -6.01
N ALA A 4 6.03 -0.98 -6.96
CA ALA A 4 4.73 -0.33 -6.96
C ALA A 4 3.70 -1.24 -6.32
N TYR A 5 3.01 -0.76 -5.27
CA TYR A 5 1.88 -1.47 -4.69
C TYR A 5 0.58 -0.96 -5.33
N ILE A 6 -0.13 -1.87 -6.02
CA ILE A 6 -1.37 -1.56 -6.76
C ILE A 6 -2.52 -2.30 -6.08
N CYS A 7 -3.46 -1.55 -5.50
CA CYS A 7 -4.75 -2.10 -5.09
C CYS A 7 -5.69 -2.10 -6.30
N ALA A 8 -6.06 -3.28 -6.79
CA ALA A 8 -7.10 -3.43 -7.81
C ALA A 8 -8.52 -3.28 -7.23
N ASP A 9 -8.65 -3.36 -5.91
CA ASP A 9 -9.91 -3.31 -5.20
C ASP A 9 -10.26 -1.86 -4.78
N PRO A 10 -11.37 -1.28 -5.27
CA PRO A 10 -11.77 0.08 -4.90
C PRO A 10 -12.29 0.18 -3.47
N SER A 11 -12.69 -0.96 -2.87
CA SER A 11 -13.31 -1.02 -1.54
C SER A 11 -12.31 -0.91 -0.38
N ILE A 12 -11.02 -1.07 -0.69
CA ILE A 12 -9.92 -1.21 0.27
C ILE A 12 -8.91 -0.10 -0.02
N PRO A 13 -9.13 1.11 0.54
CA PRO A 13 -8.16 2.18 0.37
C PRO A 13 -6.84 1.78 1.04
N VAL A 14 -5.70 2.08 0.41
CA VAL A 14 -4.36 1.90 1.02
C VAL A 14 -4.27 2.71 2.33
N VAL A 15 -4.94 3.86 2.36
CA VAL A 15 -5.03 4.74 3.52
C VAL A 15 -6.41 4.58 4.15
N GLY A 16 -6.50 3.73 5.17
CA GLY A 16 -7.76 3.44 5.87
C GLY A 16 -7.53 2.67 7.15
N THR A 17 -8.58 2.56 7.97
CA THR A 17 -8.58 1.83 9.25
C THR A 17 -9.16 0.41 9.14
N LYS A 18 -9.63 -0.01 7.95
CA LYS A 18 -10.04 -1.40 7.71
C LYS A 18 -8.82 -2.32 7.85
N GLY A 19 -8.98 -3.50 8.46
CA GLY A 19 -7.88 -4.45 8.70
C GLY A 19 -6.99 -4.70 7.48
N THR A 20 -7.59 -4.78 6.29
CA THR A 20 -6.87 -4.95 5.02
C THR A 20 -5.98 -3.75 4.67
N SER A 21 -6.43 -2.53 4.93
CA SER A 21 -5.64 -1.30 4.76
C SER A 21 -4.43 -1.26 5.69
N VAL A 22 -4.61 -1.67 6.95
CA VAL A 22 -3.52 -1.70 7.94
C VAL A 22 -2.47 -2.76 7.58
N HIS A 23 -2.90 -3.92 7.07
CA HIS A 23 -2.00 -4.96 6.58
C HIS A 23 -1.10 -4.44 5.46
N VAL A 24 -1.67 -3.72 4.49
CA VAL A 24 -0.91 -3.10 3.39
C VAL A 24 0.12 -2.10 3.90
N GLN A 25 -0.24 -1.27 4.87
CA GLN A 25 0.67 -0.27 5.44
C GLN A 25 1.88 -0.93 6.12
N GLU A 26 1.67 -2.00 6.91
CA GLU A 26 2.77 -2.71 7.54
C GLU A 26 3.65 -3.48 6.53
N VAL A 27 3.07 -4.02 5.45
CA VAL A 27 3.86 -4.60 4.34
C VAL A 27 4.75 -3.55 3.67
N ILE A 28 4.19 -2.39 3.31
CA ILE A 28 4.95 -1.28 2.70
C ILE A 28 6.05 -0.81 3.66
N LYS A 29 5.77 -0.71 4.96
CA LYS A 29 6.72 -0.31 5.99
C LYS A 29 7.88 -1.30 6.12
N GLY A 30 7.61 -2.61 6.07
CA GLY A 30 8.66 -3.64 6.04
C GLY A 30 9.51 -3.58 4.76
N MET A 31 8.88 -3.31 3.62
CA MET A 31 9.60 -3.16 2.34
C MET A 31 10.48 -1.91 2.33
N LEU A 32 10.00 -0.77 2.85
CA LEU A 32 10.78 0.46 3.03
C LEU A 32 11.97 0.25 3.97
N HIS A 33 11.80 -0.52 5.05
CA HIS A 33 12.90 -0.85 5.98
C HIS A 33 14.01 -1.64 5.26
N THR A 34 13.64 -2.48 4.30
CA THR A 34 14.57 -3.35 3.55
C THR A 34 15.32 -2.58 2.44
N ARG A 35 15.29 -1.23 2.43
CA ARG A 35 15.82 -0.34 1.37
C ARG A 35 15.25 -0.60 -0.03
N LEU A 36 14.13 -1.31 -0.11
CA LEU A 36 13.33 -1.40 -1.33
C LEU A 36 12.39 -0.19 -1.31
N GLY A 37 12.66 0.81 -2.16
CA GLY A 37 11.82 2.00 -2.24
C GLY A 37 10.44 1.63 -2.78
N CYS A 38 9.38 2.00 -2.09
CA CYS A 38 8.02 1.59 -2.45
C CYS A 38 7.17 2.81 -2.79
N HIS A 39 6.43 2.75 -3.89
CA HIS A 39 5.46 3.77 -4.28
C HIS A 39 4.07 3.11 -4.27
N SER A 40 3.19 3.52 -3.36
CA SER A 40 1.82 3.03 -3.34
C SER A 40 0.97 3.86 -4.30
N ILE A 41 0.35 3.18 -5.27
CA ILE A 41 -0.62 3.78 -6.17
C ILE A 41 -1.98 3.23 -5.74
N CYS A 42 -2.63 3.97 -4.85
CA CYS A 42 -4.03 3.75 -4.54
C CYS A 42 -4.82 4.48 -5.61
N SER A 43 -5.54 3.77 -6.47
CA SER A 43 -6.61 4.36 -7.26
C SER A 43 -7.75 4.73 -6.30
N THR A 44 -7.55 5.80 -5.53
CA THR A 44 -8.64 6.52 -4.88
C THR A 44 -9.37 7.20 -6.03
N PHE A 45 -10.21 6.44 -6.74
CA PHE A 45 -11.22 7.03 -7.59
C PHE A 45 -12.05 7.90 -6.63
N ARG A 46 -11.93 9.21 -6.83
CA ARG A 46 -12.71 10.23 -6.15
C ARG A 46 -14.18 9.85 -6.05
#